data_AF-A0A0U1M641-F1
#
_entry.id   AF-A0A0U1M641-F1
#
_cell.length_a   1.000
_cell.length_b   1.000
_cell.length_c   1.000
_cell.angle_alpha   90.00
_cell.angle_beta   90.00
_cell.angle_gamma   90.00
#
_symmetry.space_group_name_H-M   'P 1'
#
loop_
_entity.id
_entity.type
_entity.pdbx_description
1 polymer ?
#
loop_
_entity_poly.entity_id
_entity_poly.type
_entity_poly.pdbx_seq_one_letter_code
_entity_poly.pdbx_strand_id
1 'polypeptide(L)'
;MKTFWPAIAGLLGAQGVVAQTTTTAIPRWCGKPYESGSPNINPGGQLEPPKPSPTPLLYVQVEPRHSIYVSSEKTATFIVDAALSLYHGEPYHNSTQQLGDPEAQPFNELYFSILLESTDQVLVTNNVSVNSTDNLFDFDISALKPQLDAYNIVLTGASADGNQTFTATTKLFYLPDKTTGSVTKIDNLNGGLLFRNNATDNRFVPFLAFGFYTSYGDYLELSLDNVKKYYDLGYSAIHPVASYSPNLTVILDYFDELNLPFQYDMRGTYQNLTSVEEQVNLAKDYSTLLTWYTADEPDGNQDPLNATSLAYDTITKIDKYHPVGVVLNCQNYFFEEYSRGADFLMEDAYPIGINATWSQKWDTPCNTTYGDCGCDNCLGELQDVSNRIDDLARYQEYLGQSPKPIWAVPQSFDGEQYWDRNPTEDETWVMNQLSLNHGAKSIMMWTFPTLDHLATANSLQSKVITKSPVLDLLTGTQPQPLSIPGHQLLDVAYWIVGNQALVSIVNLDYAETSSEISIQLSFDAAAISSTPWGSVDWKLSGNALKVQGLNATATSLVILDL
;
A
#
# COMPACT_ATOMS: atom_id res chain seq x y z
N MET A 1 -67.45 15.03 -57.57
CA MET A 1 -67.10 15.27 -58.99
C MET A 1 -65.66 15.77 -59.02
N LYS A 2 -64.80 15.13 -59.83
CA LYS A 2 -63.36 15.43 -60.08
C LYS A 2 -62.42 15.08 -58.90
N THR A 3 -61.29 14.38 -59.03
CA THR A 3 -60.67 13.54 -60.09
C THR A 3 -59.52 12.77 -59.41
N PHE A 4 -59.21 11.62 -59.97
CA PHE A 4 -58.18 10.63 -59.62
C PHE A 4 -56.79 11.01 -60.19
N TRP A 5 -55.66 10.71 -59.49
CA TRP A 5 -54.48 9.88 -59.91
C TRP A 5 -53.17 10.09 -59.11
N PRO A 6 -52.23 9.10 -59.11
CA PRO A 6 -51.41 8.69 -57.95
C PRO A 6 -49.88 8.92 -58.10
N ALA A 7 -49.11 8.73 -57.03
CA ALA A 7 -47.68 8.36 -57.06
C ALA A 7 -47.26 7.80 -55.67
N ILE A 8 -47.02 6.50 -55.54
CA ILE A 8 -45.71 5.82 -55.51
C ILE A 8 -44.92 6.05 -54.20
N ALA A 9 -44.73 4.93 -53.52
CA ALA A 9 -43.99 4.76 -52.28
C ALA A 9 -42.49 5.01 -52.44
N GLY A 10 -41.89 5.59 -51.40
CA GLY A 10 -40.45 5.56 -51.14
C GLY A 10 -40.24 5.40 -49.63
N LEU A 11 -39.84 4.19 -49.21
CA LEU A 11 -39.32 3.93 -47.87
C LEU A 11 -37.95 4.57 -47.76
N LEU A 12 -37.79 5.52 -46.83
CA LEU A 12 -36.50 5.91 -46.27
C LEU A 12 -36.63 5.81 -44.75
N GLY A 13 -35.89 4.84 -44.20
CA GLY A 13 -35.83 4.57 -42.77
C GLY A 13 -35.27 5.77 -42.02
N ALA A 14 -35.99 6.21 -40.99
CA ALA A 14 -35.47 7.14 -40.02
C ALA A 14 -34.43 6.41 -39.16
N GLN A 15 -33.16 6.66 -39.42
CA GLN A 15 -32.11 6.46 -38.42
C GLN A 15 -32.35 7.51 -37.33
N GLY A 16 -32.99 7.08 -36.24
CA GLY A 16 -32.99 7.83 -35.00
C GLY A 16 -31.57 7.88 -34.46
N VAL A 17 -30.94 9.04 -34.57
CA VAL A 17 -29.73 9.37 -33.81
C VAL A 17 -30.13 9.29 -32.34
N VAL A 18 -29.72 8.24 -31.65
CA VAL A 18 -29.80 8.18 -30.19
C VAL A 18 -28.80 9.21 -29.70
N ALA A 19 -29.31 10.34 -29.21
CA ALA A 19 -28.51 11.29 -28.47
C ALA A 19 -27.99 10.57 -27.21
N GLN A 20 -26.69 10.34 -27.16
CA GLN A 20 -26.01 10.03 -25.91
C GLN A 20 -26.15 11.26 -25.00
N THR A 21 -27.11 11.22 -24.07
CA THR A 21 -27.14 12.17 -22.96
C THR A 21 -25.90 11.94 -22.13
N THR A 22 -24.98 12.90 -22.13
CA THR A 22 -23.87 12.95 -21.18
C THR A 22 -24.46 13.23 -19.79
N THR A 23 -24.62 12.19 -18.98
CA THR A 23 -25.23 12.22 -17.64
C THR A 23 -24.25 12.68 -16.56
N THR A 24 -23.56 13.80 -16.78
CA THR A 24 -22.59 14.38 -15.83
C THR A 24 -23.23 15.02 -14.59
N ALA A 25 -24.57 15.06 -14.50
CA ALA A 25 -25.30 15.71 -13.43
C ALA A 25 -25.83 14.75 -12.34
N ILE A 26 -25.62 13.44 -12.48
CA ILE A 26 -26.08 12.45 -11.51
C ILE A 26 -24.93 12.17 -10.52
N PRO A 27 -25.14 12.34 -9.20
CA PRO A 27 -24.13 12.02 -8.20
C PRO A 27 -23.71 10.55 -8.27
N ARG A 28 -22.43 10.28 -8.08
CA ARG A 28 -21.83 8.95 -8.24
C ARG A 28 -20.75 8.69 -7.19
N TRP A 29 -20.58 7.42 -6.88
CA TRP A 29 -19.50 6.87 -6.06
C TRP A 29 -18.86 5.74 -6.85
N CYS A 30 -17.53 5.76 -7.04
CA CYS A 30 -16.83 4.75 -7.85
C CYS A 30 -17.43 4.57 -9.26
N GLY A 31 -17.91 5.66 -9.87
CA GLY A 31 -18.59 5.63 -11.17
C GLY A 31 -20.07 5.24 -11.15
N LYS A 32 -20.60 4.76 -10.02
CA LYS A 32 -21.96 4.24 -9.86
C LYS A 32 -22.92 5.29 -9.32
N PRO A 33 -24.08 5.54 -9.97
CA PRO A 33 -25.13 6.37 -9.38
C PRO A 33 -25.66 5.75 -8.09
N TYR A 34 -25.89 6.55 -7.04
CA TYR A 34 -26.29 6.04 -5.73
C TYR A 34 -27.63 6.59 -5.20
N GLU A 35 -28.16 7.68 -5.77
CA GLU A 35 -29.43 8.28 -5.32
C GLU A 35 -30.65 7.60 -5.95
N SER A 36 -31.70 7.40 -5.14
CA SER A 36 -32.96 6.77 -5.55
C SER A 36 -33.54 7.36 -6.83
N GLY A 37 -33.93 6.49 -7.77
CA GLY A 37 -34.45 6.88 -9.09
C GLY A 37 -33.40 7.10 -10.17
N SER A 38 -32.11 7.02 -9.82
CA SER A 38 -31.02 7.06 -10.81
C SER A 38 -30.94 5.77 -11.64
N PRO A 39 -30.39 5.80 -12.87
CA PRO A 39 -30.21 4.61 -13.69
C PRO A 39 -29.03 3.76 -13.20
N ASN A 40 -29.08 2.45 -13.44
CA ASN A 40 -27.89 1.58 -13.33
C ASN A 40 -26.91 1.91 -14.48
N ILE A 41 -25.64 2.14 -14.15
CA ILE A 41 -24.60 2.48 -15.12
C ILE A 41 -23.35 1.65 -14.83
N ASN A 42 -22.80 0.99 -15.84
CA ASN A 42 -21.47 0.37 -15.71
C ASN A 42 -20.45 1.52 -15.50
N PRO A 43 -19.69 1.52 -14.39
CA PRO A 43 -18.79 2.62 -14.08
C PRO A 43 -17.66 2.80 -15.10
N GLY A 44 -17.25 1.74 -15.80
CA GLY A 44 -16.05 1.75 -16.64
C GLY A 44 -14.78 2.01 -15.83
N GLY A 45 -13.65 2.21 -16.51
CA GLY A 45 -12.38 2.56 -15.85
C GLY A 45 -11.72 1.41 -15.07
N GLN A 46 -12.26 0.18 -15.13
CA GLN A 46 -11.61 -0.98 -14.54
C GLN A 46 -10.25 -1.21 -15.20
N LEU A 47 -9.23 -1.46 -14.37
CA LEU A 47 -7.97 -2.01 -14.83
C LEU A 47 -8.17 -3.50 -15.13
N GLU A 48 -7.88 -3.88 -16.37
CA GLU A 48 -7.95 -5.26 -16.84
C GLU A 48 -6.55 -5.90 -16.84
N PRO A 49 -6.43 -7.22 -16.62
CA PRO A 49 -5.15 -7.90 -16.70
C PRO A 49 -4.50 -7.71 -18.09
N PRO A 50 -3.19 -7.45 -18.17
CA PRO A 50 -2.48 -7.36 -19.43
C PRO A 50 -2.59 -8.68 -20.21
N LYS A 51 -2.62 -8.59 -21.53
CA LYS A 51 -2.69 -9.79 -22.38
C LYS A 51 -1.38 -10.56 -22.29
N PRO A 52 -1.40 -11.87 -21.98
CA PRO A 52 -0.18 -12.66 -21.90
C PRO A 52 0.46 -12.84 -23.29
N SER A 53 1.78 -12.78 -23.31
CA SER A 53 2.66 -13.16 -24.40
C SER A 53 2.57 -14.68 -24.66
N PRO A 54 2.64 -15.13 -25.91
CA PRO A 54 2.66 -16.56 -26.24
C PRO A 54 3.95 -17.27 -25.80
N THR A 55 5.01 -16.52 -25.49
CA THR A 55 6.30 -17.02 -25.03
C THR A 55 6.82 -16.22 -23.85
N PRO A 56 7.61 -16.83 -22.94
CA PRO A 56 8.25 -16.09 -21.85
C PRO A 56 9.05 -14.88 -22.35
N LEU A 57 8.89 -13.77 -21.64
CA LEU A 57 9.66 -12.54 -21.77
C LEU A 57 10.65 -12.47 -20.62
N LEU A 58 11.78 -11.79 -20.83
CA LEU A 58 12.69 -11.45 -19.73
C LEU A 58 12.36 -10.01 -19.30
N TYR A 59 11.82 -9.89 -18.09
CA TYR A 59 11.52 -8.61 -17.50
C TYR A 59 12.67 -8.14 -16.63
N VAL A 60 13.50 -7.27 -17.20
CA VAL A 60 14.64 -6.68 -16.51
C VAL A 60 14.22 -5.38 -15.85
N GLN A 61 14.45 -5.29 -14.55
CA GLN A 61 14.16 -4.08 -13.76
C GLN A 61 15.40 -3.66 -12.97
N VAL A 62 15.47 -2.36 -12.67
CA VAL A 62 16.49 -1.78 -11.80
C VAL A 62 15.83 -0.73 -10.93
N GLU A 63 16.07 -0.77 -9.62
CA GLU A 63 15.51 0.21 -8.69
C GLU A 63 16.47 0.47 -7.54
N PRO A 64 16.62 1.72 -7.04
CA PRO A 64 17.32 1.92 -5.78
C PRO A 64 16.57 1.24 -4.63
N ARG A 65 17.28 0.59 -3.72
CA ARG A 65 16.66 -0.07 -2.56
C ARG A 65 15.81 0.87 -1.70
N HIS A 66 16.19 2.14 -1.63
CA HIS A 66 15.41 3.13 -0.89
C HIS A 66 14.93 4.24 -1.81
N SER A 67 13.72 4.77 -1.54
CA SER A 67 13.13 5.86 -2.32
C SER A 67 14.02 7.10 -2.42
N ILE A 68 14.82 7.36 -1.38
CA ILE A 68 15.86 8.39 -1.36
C ILE A 68 17.10 7.94 -0.58
N TYR A 69 18.22 8.57 -0.87
CA TYR A 69 19.44 8.58 -0.06
C TYR A 69 19.81 10.02 0.32
N VAL A 70 20.51 10.19 1.44
CA VAL A 70 20.98 11.51 1.90
C VAL A 70 22.50 11.55 2.09
N SER A 71 23.10 12.75 2.06
CA SER A 71 24.57 12.92 1.98
C SER A 71 25.39 12.28 3.12
N SER A 72 24.75 11.96 4.25
CA SER A 72 25.38 11.28 5.38
C SER A 72 25.66 9.82 5.07
N GLU A 73 24.91 9.23 4.14
CA GLU A 73 25.07 7.86 3.68
C GLU A 73 26.27 7.74 2.73
N LYS A 74 26.99 6.63 2.84
CA LYS A 74 28.19 6.32 2.03
C LYS A 74 27.99 5.16 1.07
N THR A 75 26.97 4.36 1.30
CA THR A 75 26.61 3.23 0.45
C THR A 75 25.16 3.38 0.04
N ALA A 76 24.89 3.04 -1.21
CA ALA A 76 23.55 2.80 -1.70
C ALA A 76 23.49 1.44 -2.38
N THR A 77 22.29 0.93 -2.53
CA THR A 77 22.03 -0.40 -3.09
C THR A 77 21.05 -0.28 -4.24
N PHE A 78 21.30 -1.00 -5.32
CA PHE A 78 20.31 -1.29 -6.36
C PHE A 78 19.71 -2.68 -6.16
N ILE A 79 18.41 -2.80 -6.42
CA ILE A 79 17.69 -4.04 -6.64
C ILE A 79 17.67 -4.27 -8.15
N VAL A 80 18.02 -5.48 -8.60
CA VAL A 80 17.98 -5.86 -10.01
C VAL A 80 17.20 -7.15 -10.16
N ASP A 81 16.18 -7.10 -11.01
CA ASP A 81 15.39 -8.28 -11.35
C ASP A 81 15.67 -8.69 -12.79
N ALA A 82 15.68 -10.00 -13.02
CA ALA A 82 15.73 -10.63 -14.33
C ALA A 82 14.64 -11.71 -14.40
N ALA A 83 13.41 -11.35 -14.05
CA ALA A 83 12.30 -12.28 -13.91
C ALA A 83 11.80 -12.76 -15.28
N LEU A 84 11.37 -14.02 -15.36
CA LEU A 84 10.57 -14.45 -16.52
C LEU A 84 9.12 -14.05 -16.31
N SER A 85 8.54 -13.38 -17.30
CA SER A 85 7.16 -12.92 -17.24
C SER A 85 6.43 -13.27 -18.54
N LEU A 86 5.13 -13.49 -18.42
CA LEU A 86 4.25 -13.59 -19.59
C LEU A 86 3.63 -12.23 -19.93
N TYR A 87 3.76 -11.21 -19.08
CA TYR A 87 3.02 -9.96 -19.21
C TYR A 87 3.92 -8.78 -19.55
N HIS A 88 5.14 -8.76 -18.99
CA HIS A 88 6.06 -7.63 -19.05
C HIS A 88 7.44 -8.07 -19.52
N GLY A 89 8.22 -7.14 -20.07
CA GLY A 89 9.58 -7.37 -20.52
C GLY A 89 9.74 -7.59 -22.03
N GLU A 90 10.93 -8.02 -22.41
CA GLU A 90 11.34 -8.15 -23.80
C GLU A 90 11.45 -9.64 -24.22
N PRO A 91 11.39 -9.96 -25.53
CA PRO A 91 11.51 -11.33 -26.01
C PRO A 91 12.74 -12.05 -25.46
N TYR A 92 12.53 -13.24 -24.89
CA TYR A 92 13.58 -14.07 -24.31
C TYR A 92 13.71 -15.41 -25.03
N HIS A 93 14.95 -15.75 -25.36
CA HIS A 93 15.32 -17.05 -25.90
C HIS A 93 16.35 -17.70 -24.98
N ASN A 94 16.03 -18.88 -24.46
CA ASN A 94 16.94 -19.64 -23.60
C ASN A 94 18.07 -20.30 -24.42
N SER A 95 18.92 -19.48 -25.03
CA SER A 95 19.97 -19.90 -25.95
C SER A 95 21.04 -18.81 -26.09
N THR A 96 22.30 -19.22 -26.03
CA THR A 96 23.50 -18.43 -26.28
C THR A 96 24.45 -19.23 -27.16
N GLN A 97 25.12 -18.58 -28.09
CA GLN A 97 26.07 -19.19 -29.02
C GLN A 97 27.48 -18.66 -28.75
N GLN A 98 28.28 -19.41 -28.01
CA GLN A 98 29.67 -19.05 -27.78
C GLN A 98 30.55 -19.38 -29.00
N LEU A 99 31.52 -18.52 -29.27
CA LEU A 99 32.42 -18.67 -30.41
C LEU A 99 33.35 -19.86 -30.18
N GLY A 100 33.21 -20.91 -30.98
CA GLY A 100 34.01 -22.13 -30.87
C GLY A 100 33.27 -23.32 -30.23
N ASP A 101 32.07 -23.11 -29.68
CA ASP A 101 31.20 -24.19 -29.23
C ASP A 101 30.25 -24.64 -30.34
N PRO A 102 30.13 -25.96 -30.60
CA PRO A 102 29.25 -26.48 -31.64
C PRO A 102 27.77 -26.49 -31.24
N GLU A 103 27.46 -26.37 -29.95
CA GLU A 103 26.11 -26.44 -29.40
C GLU A 103 25.77 -25.15 -28.64
N ALA A 104 24.55 -24.66 -28.84
CA ALA A 104 24.03 -23.51 -28.10
C ALA A 104 23.84 -23.87 -26.61
N GLN A 105 24.20 -22.94 -25.74
CA GLN A 105 24.10 -23.09 -24.29
C GLN A 105 22.90 -22.32 -23.74
N PRO A 106 22.28 -22.73 -22.63
CA PRO A 106 21.19 -21.99 -22.00
C PRO A 106 21.58 -20.55 -21.62
N PHE A 107 20.68 -19.59 -21.81
CA PHE A 107 20.83 -18.22 -21.34
C PHE A 107 20.37 -18.14 -19.87
N ASN A 108 21.24 -18.54 -18.96
CA ASN A 108 20.91 -18.60 -17.52
C ASN A 108 21.40 -17.39 -16.71
N GLU A 109 22.25 -16.54 -17.28
CA GLU A 109 22.90 -15.43 -16.57
C GLU A 109 22.87 -14.17 -17.43
N LEU A 110 22.26 -13.10 -16.90
CA LEU A 110 22.26 -11.76 -17.48
C LEU A 110 23.44 -10.97 -16.93
N TYR A 111 24.41 -10.65 -17.79
CA TYR A 111 25.55 -9.79 -17.43
C TYR A 111 25.16 -8.34 -17.67
N PHE A 112 25.33 -7.46 -16.69
CA PHE A 112 24.86 -6.08 -16.78
C PHE A 112 25.84 -5.05 -16.25
N SER A 113 25.62 -3.80 -16.65
CA SER A 113 26.20 -2.61 -16.03
C SER A 113 25.12 -1.59 -15.73
N ILE A 114 25.21 -0.94 -14.57
CA ILE A 114 24.37 0.18 -14.15
C ILE A 114 25.21 1.45 -14.24
N LEU A 115 24.72 2.44 -14.97
CA LEU A 115 25.43 3.68 -15.25
C LEU A 115 24.57 4.93 -15.07
N LEU A 116 25.24 6.06 -14.85
CA LEU A 116 24.63 7.38 -14.95
C LEU A 116 24.43 7.74 -16.42
N GLU A 117 23.19 8.02 -16.81
CA GLU A 117 22.84 8.39 -18.20
C GLU A 117 23.63 9.62 -18.69
N SER A 118 23.91 10.57 -17.80
CA SER A 118 24.49 11.86 -18.17
C SER A 118 26.00 11.84 -18.41
N THR A 119 26.72 10.85 -17.90
CA THR A 119 28.19 10.81 -17.89
C THR A 119 28.78 9.47 -18.26
N ASP A 120 27.96 8.44 -18.46
CA ASP A 120 28.35 7.04 -18.62
C ASP A 120 29.21 6.50 -17.45
N GLN A 121 29.18 7.17 -16.29
CA GLN A 121 29.85 6.68 -15.10
C GLN A 121 29.21 5.38 -14.65
N VAL A 122 29.98 4.30 -14.65
CA VAL A 122 29.56 2.98 -14.16
C VAL A 122 29.51 3.00 -12.63
N LEU A 123 28.37 2.59 -12.08
CA LEU A 123 28.14 2.44 -10.64
C LEU A 123 28.29 0.98 -10.21
N VAL A 124 27.78 0.05 -11.02
CA VAL A 124 27.82 -1.39 -10.78
C VAL A 124 28.07 -2.12 -12.11
N THR A 125 28.88 -3.18 -12.07
CA THR A 125 28.96 -4.20 -13.13
C THR A 125 28.87 -5.56 -12.48
N ASN A 126 27.91 -6.39 -12.88
CA ASN A 126 27.70 -7.70 -12.28
C ASN A 126 26.91 -8.65 -13.21
N ASN A 127 26.46 -9.78 -12.68
CA ASN A 127 25.46 -10.64 -13.29
C ASN A 127 24.36 -11.03 -12.30
N VAL A 128 23.22 -11.46 -12.84
CA VAL A 128 22.12 -12.10 -12.11
C VAL A 128 21.63 -13.31 -12.89
N SER A 129 21.20 -14.34 -12.16
CA SER A 129 20.56 -15.49 -12.77
C SER A 129 19.23 -15.10 -13.42
N VAL A 130 18.95 -15.63 -14.61
CA VAL A 130 17.65 -15.48 -15.26
C VAL A 130 16.58 -16.17 -14.40
N ASN A 131 15.40 -15.56 -14.34
CA ASN A 131 14.29 -15.93 -13.47
C ASN A 131 14.58 -15.74 -11.97
N SER A 132 15.28 -14.65 -11.64
CA SER A 132 15.49 -14.21 -10.25
C SER A 132 14.98 -12.78 -10.03
N THR A 133 14.62 -12.49 -8.79
CA THR A 133 14.22 -11.17 -8.29
C THR A 133 15.01 -10.84 -7.02
N ASP A 134 14.90 -9.61 -6.54
CA ASP A 134 15.38 -9.18 -5.23
C ASP A 134 16.92 -9.22 -5.09
N ASN A 135 17.65 -9.17 -6.20
CA ASN A 135 19.10 -9.22 -6.19
C ASN A 135 19.71 -7.87 -5.82
N LEU A 136 20.56 -7.84 -4.79
CA LEU A 136 21.10 -6.59 -4.22
C LEU A 136 22.53 -6.31 -4.65
N PHE A 137 22.79 -5.06 -5.08
CA PHE A 137 24.10 -4.59 -5.51
C PHE A 137 24.47 -3.26 -4.88
N ASP A 138 25.43 -3.30 -3.95
CA ASP A 138 25.94 -2.11 -3.28
C ASP A 138 26.93 -1.34 -4.15
N PHE A 139 26.92 -0.01 -4.01
CA PHE A 139 27.90 0.88 -4.61
C PHE A 139 28.20 2.08 -3.69
N ASP A 140 29.36 2.71 -3.93
CA ASP A 140 29.76 3.93 -3.24
C ASP A 140 29.01 5.14 -3.82
N ILE A 141 27.94 5.55 -3.13
CA ILE A 141 27.15 6.72 -3.53
C ILE A 141 27.89 8.03 -3.29
N SER A 142 28.96 8.04 -2.48
CA SER A 142 29.73 9.25 -2.22
C SER A 142 30.57 9.70 -3.43
N ALA A 143 30.68 8.85 -4.47
CA ALA A 143 31.18 9.24 -5.77
C ALA A 143 30.24 10.19 -6.53
N LEU A 144 28.97 10.30 -6.11
CA LEU A 144 28.00 11.23 -6.65
C LEU A 144 27.94 12.52 -5.81
N LYS A 145 27.42 13.59 -6.40
CA LYS A 145 27.22 14.85 -5.69
C LYS A 145 25.78 14.92 -5.18
N PRO A 146 25.53 15.18 -3.89
CA PRO A 146 24.17 15.40 -3.41
C PRO A 146 23.49 16.56 -4.15
N GLN A 147 22.27 16.36 -4.64
CA GLN A 147 21.46 17.33 -5.38
C GLN A 147 19.97 17.03 -5.23
N LEU A 148 19.12 18.03 -5.49
CA LEU A 148 17.66 17.86 -5.40
C LEU A 148 17.08 17.13 -6.62
N ASP A 149 17.70 17.28 -7.78
CA ASP A 149 17.29 16.60 -9.00
C ASP A 149 17.76 15.14 -9.00
N ALA A 150 16.92 14.24 -9.50
CA ALA A 150 17.28 12.83 -9.62
C ALA A 150 18.45 12.63 -10.60
N TYR A 151 19.27 11.62 -10.33
CA TYR A 151 20.11 10.99 -11.34
C TYR A 151 19.28 10.02 -12.17
N ASN A 152 19.35 10.16 -13.50
CA ASN A 152 18.82 9.13 -14.41
C ASN A 152 19.80 7.97 -14.46
N ILE A 153 19.30 6.77 -14.16
CA ILE A 153 20.06 5.54 -14.09
C ILE A 153 19.62 4.63 -15.22
N VAL A 154 20.58 4.03 -15.91
CA VAL A 154 20.34 3.04 -16.96
C VAL A 154 21.07 1.76 -16.60
N LEU A 155 20.35 0.64 -16.65
CA LEU A 155 20.93 -0.69 -16.67
C LEU A 155 20.97 -1.16 -18.12
N THR A 156 22.13 -1.64 -18.57
CA THR A 156 22.27 -2.38 -19.83
C THR A 156 22.74 -3.79 -19.51
N GLY A 157 21.95 -4.79 -19.91
CA GLY A 157 22.20 -6.20 -19.70
C GLY A 157 22.35 -6.96 -21.03
N ALA A 158 23.11 -8.04 -21.04
CA ALA A 158 23.28 -8.90 -22.20
C ALA A 158 23.48 -10.38 -21.83
N SER A 159 23.14 -11.26 -22.76
CA SER A 159 23.56 -12.66 -22.75
C SER A 159 25.08 -12.78 -22.91
N ALA A 160 25.65 -13.94 -22.52
CA ALA A 160 27.10 -14.17 -22.57
C ALA A 160 27.73 -14.00 -23.98
N ASP A 161 26.95 -14.23 -25.04
CA ASP A 161 27.35 -14.05 -26.43
C ASP A 161 27.02 -12.65 -26.99
N GLY A 162 26.33 -11.80 -26.21
CA GLY A 162 25.90 -10.47 -26.60
C GLY A 162 24.74 -10.42 -27.61
N ASN A 163 24.14 -11.56 -27.98
CA ASN A 163 23.09 -11.62 -28.99
C ASN A 163 21.71 -11.17 -28.50
N GLN A 164 21.48 -11.24 -27.19
CA GLN A 164 20.27 -10.73 -26.54
C GLN A 164 20.68 -9.61 -25.59
N THR A 165 20.04 -8.45 -25.71
CA THR A 165 20.33 -7.26 -24.90
C THR A 165 19.06 -6.71 -24.29
N PHE A 166 19.14 -6.25 -23.05
CA PHE A 166 18.03 -5.74 -22.27
C PHE A 166 18.43 -4.39 -21.67
N THR A 167 17.45 -3.53 -21.47
CA THR A 167 17.66 -2.22 -20.85
C THR A 167 16.55 -1.94 -19.87
N ALA A 168 16.91 -1.36 -18.73
CA ALA A 168 15.97 -0.87 -17.73
C ALA A 168 16.43 0.50 -17.26
N THR A 169 15.50 1.34 -16.81
CA THR A 169 15.82 2.70 -16.35
C THR A 169 15.14 3.01 -15.04
N THR A 170 15.78 3.82 -14.20
CA THR A 170 15.19 4.30 -12.94
C THR A 170 15.75 5.67 -12.56
N LYS A 171 15.24 6.23 -11.47
CA LYS A 171 15.72 7.48 -10.88
C LYS A 171 16.37 7.20 -9.54
N LEU A 172 17.55 7.77 -9.31
CA LEU A 172 18.22 7.77 -8.01
C LEU A 172 18.19 9.17 -7.41
N PHE A 173 17.54 9.31 -6.25
CA PHE A 173 17.53 10.55 -5.48
C PHE A 173 18.62 10.53 -4.41
N TYR A 174 19.70 11.28 -4.63
CA TYR A 174 20.76 11.47 -3.64
C TYR A 174 20.75 12.92 -3.15
N LEU A 175 20.06 13.15 -2.05
CA LEU A 175 19.74 14.49 -1.55
C LEU A 175 20.82 15.00 -0.58
N PRO A 176 20.99 16.32 -0.46
CA PRO A 176 21.73 16.90 0.66
C PRO A 176 21.13 16.44 2.00
N ASP A 177 21.95 16.33 3.05
CA ASP A 177 21.39 16.10 4.37
C ASP A 177 20.50 17.25 4.79
N LYS A 178 19.32 16.88 5.29
CA LYS A 178 18.44 17.81 5.97
C LYS A 178 19.03 18.20 7.32
N THR A 179 19.14 19.51 7.56
CA THR A 179 19.68 20.07 8.82
C THR A 179 18.60 20.36 9.87
N THR A 180 17.33 20.29 9.48
CA THR A 180 16.12 20.55 10.28
C THR A 180 15.10 19.44 10.03
N GLY A 181 14.17 19.23 10.96
CA GLY A 181 13.07 18.28 10.79
C GLY A 181 13.48 16.80 10.71
N SER A 182 12.63 16.02 10.07
CA SER A 182 12.78 14.58 9.84
C SER A 182 13.06 14.23 8.37
N VAL A 183 13.40 12.96 8.17
CA VAL A 183 13.47 12.30 6.85
C VAL A 183 12.82 10.92 6.97
N THR A 184 11.94 10.59 6.04
CA THR A 184 11.31 9.27 5.92
C THR A 184 11.59 8.72 4.53
N LYS A 185 12.01 7.46 4.45
CA LYS A 185 12.21 6.77 3.16
C LYS A 185 11.56 5.40 3.16
N ILE A 186 11.18 4.94 1.99
CA ILE A 186 10.60 3.60 1.76
C ILE A 186 11.75 2.64 1.43
N ASP A 187 11.74 1.44 1.99
CA ASP A 187 12.52 0.28 1.52
C ASP A 187 11.75 -0.38 0.37
N ASN A 188 12.16 -0.18 -0.87
CA ASN A 188 11.49 -0.69 -2.06
C ASN A 188 11.52 -2.23 -2.16
N LEU A 189 12.41 -2.90 -1.40
CA LEU A 189 12.44 -4.36 -1.32
C LEU A 189 11.30 -4.89 -0.44
N ASN A 190 11.18 -4.35 0.78
CA ASN A 190 10.29 -4.88 1.82
C ASN A 190 9.03 -4.03 2.05
N GLY A 191 8.93 -2.88 1.38
CA GLY A 191 7.87 -1.88 1.50
C GLY A 191 7.82 -1.09 2.81
N GLY A 192 8.66 -1.42 3.80
CA GLY A 192 8.68 -0.77 5.11
C GLY A 192 9.21 0.67 5.08
N LEU A 193 8.94 1.44 6.14
CA LEU A 193 9.51 2.78 6.31
C LEU A 193 10.79 2.74 7.12
N LEU A 194 11.71 3.64 6.78
CA LEU A 194 12.83 4.05 7.60
C LEU A 194 12.66 5.52 7.99
N PHE A 195 12.62 5.79 9.30
CA PHE A 195 12.42 7.12 9.85
C PHE A 195 13.70 7.64 10.51
N ARG A 196 13.97 8.93 10.36
CA ARG A 196 15.12 9.62 10.92
C ARG A 196 14.72 10.99 11.45
N ASN A 197 15.02 11.27 12.71
CA ASN A 197 14.93 12.60 13.30
C ASN A 197 15.93 12.79 14.46
N ASN A 198 15.79 13.86 15.23
CA ASN A 198 16.61 14.12 16.42
C ASN A 198 16.49 13.03 17.50
N ALA A 199 15.31 12.47 17.73
CA ALA A 199 15.06 11.44 18.74
C ALA A 199 15.67 10.08 18.36
N THR A 200 15.97 9.86 17.07
CA THR A 200 16.69 8.67 16.59
C THR A 200 18.22 8.88 16.50
N ASP A 201 18.75 9.94 17.13
CA ASP A 201 20.13 10.40 16.98
C ASP A 201 20.52 10.66 15.51
N ASN A 202 19.56 11.10 14.68
CA ASN A 202 19.71 11.26 13.24
C ASN A 202 20.15 9.98 12.52
N ARG A 203 19.72 8.81 13.01
CA ARG A 203 19.88 7.53 12.32
C ARG A 203 18.55 7.06 11.75
N PHE A 204 18.59 6.46 10.56
CA PHE A 204 17.44 5.76 10.02
C PHE A 204 17.16 4.50 10.87
N VAL A 205 15.93 4.36 11.33
CA VAL A 205 15.44 3.20 12.06
C VAL A 205 14.16 2.68 11.39
N PRO A 206 13.88 1.36 11.42
CA PRO A 206 12.59 0.82 10.98
C PRO A 206 11.43 1.52 11.68
N PHE A 207 10.38 1.81 10.92
CA PHE A 207 9.19 2.46 11.42
C PHE A 207 7.94 1.80 10.84
N LEU A 208 6.96 1.53 11.71
CA LEU A 208 5.63 1.08 11.34
C LEU A 208 4.64 2.05 11.96
N ALA A 209 3.89 2.74 11.11
CA ALA A 209 2.86 3.67 11.54
C ALA A 209 1.66 2.85 12.02
N PHE A 210 1.28 2.99 13.29
CA PHE A 210 0.15 2.33 13.89
C PHE A 210 -0.59 3.37 14.73
N GLY A 211 -1.73 3.82 14.25
CA GLY A 211 -2.47 4.91 14.86
C GLY A 211 -3.82 5.12 14.21
N PHE A 212 -4.31 6.34 14.30
CA PHE A 212 -5.65 6.72 13.87
C PHE A 212 -5.62 7.99 13.03
N TYR A 213 -6.49 8.02 12.03
CA TYR A 213 -7.10 9.28 11.61
C TYR A 213 -7.75 9.93 12.83
N THR A 214 -7.45 11.19 13.10
CA THR A 214 -7.85 11.83 14.35
C THR A 214 -8.49 13.18 14.06
N SER A 215 -9.72 13.38 14.52
CA SER A 215 -10.46 14.63 14.37
C SER A 215 -9.65 15.81 14.90
N TYR A 216 -9.35 16.77 14.02
CA TYR A 216 -8.61 17.95 14.42
C TYR A 216 -9.52 18.95 15.15
N GLY A 217 -10.56 19.46 14.47
CA GLY A 217 -11.39 20.56 14.98
C GLY A 217 -12.24 20.19 16.20
N ASP A 218 -12.74 18.96 16.26
CA ASP A 218 -13.64 18.53 17.34
C ASP A 218 -12.92 17.80 18.47
N TYR A 219 -11.58 17.66 18.39
CA TYR A 219 -10.82 16.97 19.44
C TYR A 219 -9.44 17.58 19.69
N LEU A 220 -8.52 17.50 18.72
CA LEU A 220 -7.12 17.94 18.93
C LEU A 220 -7.03 19.44 19.23
N GLU A 221 -7.73 20.27 18.46
CA GLU A 221 -7.72 21.73 18.62
C GLU A 221 -8.32 22.21 19.93
N LEU A 222 -9.16 21.39 20.57
CA LEU A 222 -9.85 21.78 21.80
C LEU A 222 -8.91 21.85 23.02
N SER A 223 -7.85 21.03 23.06
CA SER A 223 -6.89 21.03 24.16
C SER A 223 -5.61 20.22 23.86
N LEU A 224 -4.46 20.74 24.26
CA LEU A 224 -3.20 19.95 24.29
C LEU A 224 -3.30 18.73 25.22
N ASP A 225 -4.19 18.73 26.21
CA ASP A 225 -4.45 17.54 27.02
C ASP A 225 -5.04 16.40 26.18
N ASN A 226 -5.79 16.70 25.12
CA ASN A 226 -6.33 15.68 24.21
C ASN A 226 -5.21 15.06 23.36
N VAL A 227 -4.29 15.88 22.85
CA VAL A 227 -3.06 15.40 22.21
C VAL A 227 -2.29 14.50 23.17
N LYS A 228 -2.11 14.94 24.43
CA LYS A 228 -1.39 14.17 25.44
C LYS A 228 -2.07 12.85 25.78
N LYS A 229 -3.41 12.82 25.87
CA LYS A 229 -4.19 11.59 26.07
C LYS A 229 -3.99 10.60 24.93
N TYR A 230 -4.02 11.06 23.68
CA TYR A 230 -3.74 10.22 22.53
C TYR A 230 -2.31 9.64 22.60
N TYR A 231 -1.33 10.50 22.86
CA TYR A 231 0.06 10.08 23.03
C TYR A 231 0.23 9.03 24.14
N ASP A 232 -0.46 9.19 25.27
CA ASP A 232 -0.39 8.27 26.41
C ASP A 232 -1.00 6.88 26.12
N LEU A 233 -1.84 6.76 25.08
CA LEU A 233 -2.24 5.45 24.56
C LEU A 233 -1.07 4.70 23.91
N GLY A 234 0.00 5.38 23.50
CA GLY A 234 1.24 4.74 23.03
C GLY A 234 1.17 4.19 21.61
N TYR A 235 0.30 4.77 20.76
CA TYR A 235 0.36 4.60 19.31
C TYR A 235 1.68 5.14 18.75
N SER A 236 2.17 4.57 17.64
CA SER A 236 3.45 5.01 17.06
C SER A 236 3.32 6.26 16.18
N ALA A 237 2.12 6.54 15.67
CA ALA A 237 1.88 7.68 14.80
C ALA A 237 0.44 8.20 14.93
N ILE A 238 0.17 9.40 14.42
CA ILE A 238 -1.15 10.04 14.38
C ILE A 238 -1.43 10.60 12.98
N HIS A 239 -2.68 10.62 12.53
CA HIS A 239 -3.08 11.26 11.28
C HIS A 239 -4.16 12.33 11.54
N PRO A 240 -3.79 13.58 11.85
CA PRO A 240 -4.76 14.64 12.13
C PRO A 240 -5.56 14.99 10.87
N VAL A 241 -6.88 14.85 10.93
CA VAL A 241 -7.81 15.26 9.85
C VAL A 241 -7.98 16.78 9.95
N ALA A 242 -7.04 17.51 9.35
CA ALA A 242 -6.86 18.93 9.59
C ALA A 242 -8.05 19.80 9.12
N SER A 243 -8.47 20.75 9.96
CA SER A 243 -9.42 21.81 9.58
C SER A 243 -8.73 23.05 8.99
N TYR A 244 -7.39 23.00 8.84
CA TYR A 244 -6.51 24.12 8.46
C TYR A 244 -6.71 25.39 9.30
N SER A 245 -6.99 25.20 10.59
CA SER A 245 -7.21 26.30 11.51
C SER A 245 -5.91 27.11 11.77
N PRO A 246 -6.03 28.38 12.21
CA PRO A 246 -4.87 29.18 12.61
C PRO A 246 -4.03 28.59 13.75
N ASN A 247 -4.58 27.64 14.53
CA ASN A 247 -3.89 26.99 15.65
C ASN A 247 -3.09 25.76 15.23
N LEU A 248 -3.07 25.38 13.95
CA LEU A 248 -2.40 24.17 13.47
C LEU A 248 -0.94 24.08 13.95
N THR A 249 -0.19 25.18 13.88
CA THR A 249 1.21 25.20 14.32
C THR A 249 1.37 24.87 15.80
N VAL A 250 0.43 25.29 16.66
CA VAL A 250 0.50 24.99 18.11
C VAL A 250 0.38 23.48 18.37
N ILE A 251 -0.47 22.79 17.61
CA ILE A 251 -0.63 21.34 17.72
C ILE A 251 0.60 20.62 17.15
N LEU A 252 1.11 21.06 15.99
CA LEU A 252 2.31 20.48 15.38
C LEU A 252 3.57 20.68 16.25
N ASP A 253 3.74 21.86 16.86
CA ASP A 253 4.82 22.15 17.81
C ASP A 253 4.77 21.17 18.99
N TYR A 254 3.57 20.83 19.47
CA TYR A 254 3.40 19.90 20.57
C TYR A 254 3.61 18.43 20.17
N PHE A 255 3.32 18.06 18.91
CA PHE A 255 3.75 16.76 18.38
C PHE A 255 5.28 16.63 18.40
N ASP A 256 6.00 17.67 17.99
CA ASP A 256 7.47 17.72 18.05
C ASP A 256 7.99 17.61 19.50
N GLU A 257 7.37 18.31 20.45
CA GLU A 257 7.72 18.21 21.88
C GLU A 257 7.58 16.78 22.41
N LEU A 258 6.49 16.09 22.02
CA LEU A 258 6.22 14.72 22.43
C LEU A 258 6.99 13.66 21.62
N ASN A 259 7.62 14.08 20.52
CA ASN A 259 8.14 13.19 19.48
C ASN A 259 7.05 12.19 19.01
N LEU A 260 5.88 12.70 18.63
CA LEU A 260 4.75 11.93 18.08
C LEU A 260 4.71 12.08 16.55
N PRO A 261 5.19 11.10 15.77
CA PRO A 261 5.18 11.16 14.32
C PRO A 261 3.77 11.33 13.75
N PHE A 262 3.62 12.21 12.76
CA PHE A 262 2.32 12.49 12.16
C PHE A 262 2.33 12.41 10.64
N GLN A 263 1.23 11.92 10.07
CA GLN A 263 0.91 12.04 8.66
C GLN A 263 0.13 13.35 8.44
N TYR A 264 0.64 14.23 7.57
CA TYR A 264 0.02 15.54 7.35
C TYR A 264 -1.07 15.45 6.27
N ASP A 265 -2.30 15.79 6.64
CA ASP A 265 -3.51 15.63 5.82
C ASP A 265 -3.86 16.87 4.98
N MET A 266 -3.88 16.72 3.65
CA MET A 266 -4.28 17.75 2.67
C MET A 266 -5.64 17.49 2.00
N ARG A 267 -6.43 16.49 2.44
CA ARG A 267 -7.59 15.97 1.70
C ARG A 267 -8.60 17.02 1.27
N GLY A 268 -8.81 18.06 2.09
CA GLY A 268 -9.81 19.09 1.81
C GLY A 268 -9.35 20.15 0.79
N THR A 269 -8.06 20.19 0.45
CA THR A 269 -7.47 21.31 -0.30
C THR A 269 -6.44 20.89 -1.36
N TYR A 270 -6.14 19.59 -1.51
CA TYR A 270 -5.04 19.12 -2.36
C TYR A 270 -5.15 19.48 -3.84
N GLN A 271 -6.37 19.70 -4.35
CA GLN A 271 -6.59 20.16 -5.73
C GLN A 271 -6.20 21.64 -5.93
N ASN A 272 -6.12 22.44 -4.86
CA ASN A 272 -5.61 23.81 -4.90
C ASN A 272 -4.09 23.81 -4.66
N LEU A 273 -3.31 23.80 -5.76
CA LEU A 273 -1.86 23.69 -5.70
C LEU A 273 -1.17 24.85 -4.95
N THR A 274 -1.79 26.03 -4.88
CA THR A 274 -1.29 27.12 -4.04
C THR A 274 -1.42 26.77 -2.56
N SER A 275 -2.55 26.18 -2.16
CA SER A 275 -2.72 25.70 -0.78
C SER A 275 -1.77 24.56 -0.44
N VAL A 276 -1.53 23.64 -1.38
CA VAL A 276 -0.53 22.58 -1.22
C VAL A 276 0.86 23.18 -0.97
N GLU A 277 1.29 24.13 -1.79
CA GLU A 277 2.59 24.80 -1.63
C GLU A 277 2.72 25.51 -0.26
N GLU A 278 1.68 26.24 0.18
CA GLU A 278 1.67 26.91 1.48
C GLU A 278 1.81 25.92 2.64
N GLN A 279 1.07 24.82 2.59
CA GLN A 279 1.05 23.80 3.65
C GLN A 279 2.36 22.99 3.71
N VAL A 280 2.94 22.63 2.56
CA VAL A 280 4.24 21.94 2.54
C VAL A 280 5.31 22.83 3.15
N ASN A 281 5.34 24.12 2.82
CA ASN A 281 6.30 25.06 3.41
C ASN A 281 6.06 25.29 4.91
N LEU A 282 4.83 25.15 5.39
CA LEU A 282 4.51 25.23 6.81
C LEU A 282 5.05 24.03 7.60
N ALA A 283 4.88 22.81 7.07
CA ALA A 283 5.07 21.58 7.86
C ALA A 283 6.33 20.77 7.56
N LYS A 284 7.03 20.99 6.43
CA LYS A 284 8.15 20.12 6.02
C LYS A 284 9.32 20.05 6.99
N ASP A 285 9.51 21.04 7.86
CA ASP A 285 10.66 21.15 8.76
C ASP A 285 10.40 20.69 10.21
N TYR A 286 9.19 20.18 10.52
CA TYR A 286 8.92 19.54 11.82
C TYR A 286 9.71 18.24 11.96
N SER A 287 10.21 17.96 13.17
CA SER A 287 10.98 16.74 13.47
C SER A 287 10.12 15.48 13.56
N THR A 288 8.80 15.64 13.57
CA THR A 288 7.83 14.54 13.63
C THR A 288 6.99 14.37 12.38
N LEU A 289 7.22 15.14 11.31
CA LEU A 289 6.57 14.87 10.03
C LEU A 289 7.00 13.48 9.53
N LEU A 290 6.05 12.58 9.35
CA LEU A 290 6.30 11.22 8.89
C LEU A 290 6.09 11.12 7.37
N THR A 291 4.90 11.50 6.91
CA THR A 291 4.42 11.37 5.52
C THR A 291 3.48 12.51 5.18
N TRP A 292 3.31 12.78 3.89
CA TRP A 292 2.24 13.62 3.36
C TRP A 292 1.05 12.75 2.95
N TYR A 293 -0.17 13.25 3.11
CA TYR A 293 -1.39 12.62 2.64
C TYR A 293 -2.17 13.62 1.78
N THR A 294 -2.41 13.26 0.52
CA THR A 294 -3.00 14.22 -0.43
C THR A 294 -4.51 14.10 -0.54
N ALA A 295 -5.02 12.91 -0.86
CA ALA A 295 -6.40 12.73 -1.24
C ALA A 295 -7.07 11.62 -0.44
N ASP A 296 -8.32 11.89 -0.08
CA ASP A 296 -9.23 10.98 0.60
C ASP A 296 -10.26 10.46 -0.41
N GLU A 297 -10.12 9.19 -0.78
CA GLU A 297 -11.03 8.49 -1.71
C GLU A 297 -11.31 9.30 -3.01
N PRO A 298 -10.26 9.78 -3.72
CA PRO A 298 -10.45 10.57 -4.95
C PRO A 298 -11.14 9.75 -6.05
N ASP A 299 -10.98 8.43 -6.00
CA ASP A 299 -11.65 7.45 -6.85
C ASP A 299 -13.15 7.36 -6.57
N GLY A 300 -13.54 7.40 -5.29
CA GLY A 300 -14.93 7.45 -4.84
C GLY A 300 -15.60 8.77 -5.25
N ASN A 301 -14.96 9.89 -4.89
CA ASN A 301 -15.41 11.26 -5.16
C ASN A 301 -15.39 11.64 -6.65
N GLN A 302 -14.74 10.82 -7.49
CA GLN A 302 -14.53 11.08 -8.92
C GLN A 302 -13.78 12.39 -9.19
N ASP A 303 -12.77 12.66 -8.37
CA ASP A 303 -11.90 13.80 -8.57
C ASP A 303 -11.21 13.73 -9.95
N PRO A 304 -10.70 14.84 -10.48
CA PRO A 304 -9.99 14.81 -11.77
C PRO A 304 -8.86 13.77 -11.76
N LEU A 305 -8.77 12.93 -12.79
CA LEU A 305 -7.80 11.82 -12.90
C LEU A 305 -6.32 12.23 -12.82
N ASN A 306 -6.01 13.53 -12.92
CA ASN A 306 -4.67 14.07 -12.77
C ASN A 306 -4.44 14.81 -11.44
N ALA A 307 -5.45 14.95 -10.58
CA ALA A 307 -5.38 15.75 -9.36
C ALA A 307 -4.33 15.21 -8.39
N THR A 308 -4.30 13.89 -8.14
CA THR A 308 -3.31 13.27 -7.25
C THR A 308 -1.88 13.51 -7.76
N SER A 309 -1.66 13.37 -9.07
CA SER A 309 -0.35 13.59 -9.69
C SER A 309 0.11 15.05 -9.64
N LEU A 310 -0.81 16.00 -9.84
CA LEU A 310 -0.49 17.43 -9.74
C LEU A 310 -0.12 17.84 -8.30
N ALA A 311 -0.81 17.29 -7.30
CA ALA A 311 -0.47 17.53 -5.89
C ALA A 311 0.89 16.90 -5.54
N TYR A 312 1.12 15.64 -5.94
CA TYR A 312 2.40 14.95 -5.79
C TYR A 312 3.57 15.74 -6.38
N ASP A 313 3.44 16.20 -7.63
CA ASP A 313 4.46 16.99 -8.31
C ASP A 313 4.72 18.33 -7.61
N THR A 314 3.70 18.90 -6.95
CA THR A 314 3.84 20.15 -6.19
C THR A 314 4.58 19.91 -4.88
N ILE A 315 4.21 18.87 -4.13
CA ILE A 315 4.88 18.47 -2.88
C ILE A 315 6.35 18.16 -3.15
N THR A 316 6.63 17.27 -4.11
CA THR A 316 7.98 16.77 -4.37
C THR A 316 8.92 17.80 -5.00
N LYS A 317 8.42 18.96 -5.47
CA LYS A 317 9.26 20.11 -5.83
C LYS A 317 9.80 20.84 -4.61
N ILE A 318 9.11 20.77 -3.48
CA ILE A 318 9.40 21.53 -2.26
C ILE A 318 10.03 20.64 -1.20
N ASP A 319 9.54 19.42 -1.06
CA ASP A 319 9.98 18.43 -0.08
C ASP A 319 10.11 17.04 -0.72
N LYS A 320 11.35 16.57 -0.84
CA LYS A 320 11.69 15.22 -1.34
C LYS A 320 12.05 14.26 -0.21
N TYR A 321 11.94 14.68 1.04
CA TYR A 321 12.42 13.92 2.19
C TYR A 321 11.34 13.06 2.84
N HIS A 322 10.09 13.15 2.37
CA HIS A 322 8.96 12.43 2.94
C HIS A 322 8.08 11.83 1.83
N PRO A 323 7.60 10.59 1.98
CA PRO A 323 6.70 9.96 1.04
C PRO A 323 5.30 10.59 1.06
N VAL A 324 4.61 10.50 -0.06
CA VAL A 324 3.22 10.97 -0.26
C VAL A 324 2.26 9.79 -0.38
N GLY A 325 1.18 9.81 0.39
CA GLY A 325 0.13 8.79 0.40
C GLY A 325 -1.19 9.26 -0.24
N VAL A 326 -1.95 8.29 -0.75
CA VAL A 326 -3.34 8.42 -1.20
C VAL A 326 -4.11 7.20 -0.69
N VAL A 327 -5.31 7.41 -0.16
CA VAL A 327 -6.26 6.32 0.13
C VAL A 327 -7.18 6.08 -1.05
N LEU A 328 -7.51 4.82 -1.33
CA LEU A 328 -8.46 4.42 -2.37
C LEU A 328 -9.54 3.50 -1.76
N ASN A 329 -10.81 3.78 -2.05
CA ASN A 329 -11.96 3.00 -1.55
C ASN A 329 -12.67 2.18 -2.65
N CYS A 330 -12.51 2.53 -3.92
CA CYS A 330 -13.11 1.77 -5.00
C CYS A 330 -12.33 0.49 -5.25
N GLN A 331 -13.03 -0.62 -5.51
CA GLN A 331 -12.35 -1.88 -5.76
C GLN A 331 -11.54 -1.80 -7.05
N ASN A 332 -12.12 -1.33 -8.15
CA ASN A 332 -11.40 -1.23 -9.42
C ASN A 332 -11.97 -0.10 -10.29
N TYR A 333 -11.54 1.13 -10.04
CA TYR A 333 -12.01 2.31 -10.76
C TYR A 333 -10.88 3.32 -11.01
N PHE A 334 -10.38 3.38 -12.25
CA PHE A 334 -9.25 4.21 -12.67
C PHE A 334 -8.05 4.11 -11.72
N PHE A 335 -7.74 2.87 -11.30
CA PHE A 335 -6.69 2.58 -10.33
C PHE A 335 -5.34 3.17 -10.77
N GLU A 336 -4.97 3.01 -12.04
CA GLU A 336 -3.71 3.56 -12.58
C GLU A 336 -3.62 5.08 -12.38
N GLU A 337 -4.67 5.81 -12.74
CA GLU A 337 -4.67 7.25 -12.69
C GLU A 337 -4.69 7.81 -11.27
N TYR A 338 -5.54 7.26 -10.40
CA TYR A 338 -5.64 7.74 -9.02
C TYR A 338 -4.43 7.35 -8.18
N SER A 339 -3.87 6.15 -8.36
CA SER A 339 -2.68 5.69 -7.65
C SER A 339 -1.39 6.39 -8.09
N ARG A 340 -1.35 7.01 -9.28
CA ARG A 340 -0.13 7.59 -9.87
C ARG A 340 0.54 8.65 -8.98
N GLY A 341 -0.25 9.48 -8.29
CA GLY A 341 0.24 10.58 -7.45
C GLY A 341 0.63 10.19 -6.03
N ALA A 342 1.21 9.01 -5.83
CA ALA A 342 1.54 8.49 -4.50
C ALA A 342 2.84 7.67 -4.52
N ASP A 343 3.55 7.65 -3.39
CA ASP A 343 4.67 6.75 -3.10
C ASP A 343 4.19 5.48 -2.35
N PHE A 344 3.07 5.56 -1.63
CA PHE A 344 2.39 4.43 -0.98
C PHE A 344 0.87 4.60 -1.10
N LEU A 345 0.15 3.48 -1.10
CA LEU A 345 -1.31 3.44 -1.17
C LEU A 345 -1.89 3.10 0.20
N MET A 346 -3.08 3.60 0.48
CA MET A 346 -3.84 3.23 1.67
C MET A 346 -5.14 2.57 1.23
N GLU A 347 -5.44 1.43 1.85
CA GLU A 347 -6.62 0.63 1.60
C GLU A 347 -7.69 0.95 2.64
N ASP A 348 -8.92 1.21 2.20
CA ASP A 348 -10.03 1.63 3.07
C ASP A 348 -11.29 0.79 2.81
N ALA A 349 -11.34 -0.41 3.38
CA ALA A 349 -12.53 -1.26 3.43
C ALA A 349 -13.01 -1.45 4.88
N TYR A 350 -14.30 -1.18 5.10
CA TYR A 350 -14.95 -1.30 6.39
C TYR A 350 -16.11 -2.32 6.34
N PRO A 351 -15.84 -3.61 6.62
CA PRO A 351 -16.85 -4.65 6.46
C PRO A 351 -17.81 -4.80 7.65
N ILE A 352 -17.48 -4.29 8.84
CA ILE A 352 -18.17 -4.67 10.06
C ILE A 352 -19.49 -3.91 10.22
N GLY A 353 -20.60 -4.66 10.21
CA GLY A 353 -21.94 -4.11 10.39
C GLY A 353 -22.51 -3.42 9.15
N ILE A 354 -21.86 -3.57 7.99
CA ILE A 354 -22.38 -3.05 6.72
C ILE A 354 -23.50 -3.94 6.17
N ASN A 355 -24.41 -3.35 5.40
CA ASN A 355 -25.23 -4.11 4.46
C ASN A 355 -24.69 -3.92 3.04
N ALA A 356 -23.86 -4.85 2.59
CA ALA A 356 -23.20 -4.80 1.28
C ALA A 356 -24.16 -4.76 0.07
N THR A 357 -25.43 -5.09 0.26
CA THR A 357 -26.43 -5.17 -0.82
C THR A 357 -27.47 -4.06 -0.78
N TRP A 358 -27.51 -3.26 0.29
CA TRP A 358 -28.46 -2.16 0.46
C TRP A 358 -27.87 -1.03 1.31
N SER A 359 -27.80 0.16 0.74
CA SER A 359 -27.36 1.37 1.43
C SER A 359 -28.46 1.89 2.32
N GLN A 360 -28.24 1.91 3.63
CA GLN A 360 -29.19 2.51 4.56
C GLN A 360 -29.20 4.04 4.49
N LYS A 361 -28.03 4.63 4.23
CA LYS A 361 -27.86 6.08 4.09
C LYS A 361 -28.66 6.62 2.90
N TRP A 362 -28.62 5.93 1.77
CA TRP A 362 -29.24 6.38 0.51
C TRP A 362 -30.59 5.71 0.21
N ASP A 363 -30.97 4.69 0.99
CA ASP A 363 -32.14 3.84 0.76
C ASP A 363 -32.18 3.25 -0.66
N THR A 364 -31.06 2.68 -1.08
CA THR A 364 -30.85 2.15 -2.44
C THR A 364 -30.13 0.80 -2.45
N PRO A 365 -30.39 -0.09 -3.43
CA PRO A 365 -29.61 -1.32 -3.57
C PRO A 365 -28.16 -1.00 -3.94
N CYS A 366 -27.22 -1.83 -3.53
CA CYS A 366 -25.83 -1.78 -3.96
C CYS A 366 -25.50 -2.99 -4.84
N ASN A 367 -24.85 -2.73 -5.97
CA ASN A 367 -24.32 -3.74 -6.88
C ASN A 367 -23.18 -3.14 -7.73
N THR A 368 -22.69 -3.90 -8.71
CA THR A 368 -21.58 -3.50 -9.58
C THR A 368 -21.89 -2.31 -10.52
N THR A 369 -23.13 -1.84 -10.57
CA THR A 369 -23.58 -0.77 -11.49
C THR A 369 -24.38 0.35 -10.80
N TYR A 370 -24.61 0.26 -9.49
CA TYR A 370 -25.47 1.17 -8.76
C TYR A 370 -25.26 1.08 -7.24
N GLY A 371 -25.49 2.20 -6.54
CA GLY A 371 -25.46 2.30 -5.09
C GLY A 371 -24.08 2.62 -4.53
N ASP A 372 -24.11 3.14 -3.31
CA ASP A 372 -22.97 3.43 -2.45
C ASP A 372 -23.28 2.87 -1.06
N CYS A 373 -22.55 1.83 -0.67
CA CYS A 373 -22.72 1.18 0.62
C CYS A 373 -21.60 1.51 1.61
N GLY A 374 -20.68 2.44 1.27
CA GLY A 374 -19.50 2.76 2.08
C GLY A 374 -18.29 1.85 1.82
N CYS A 375 -18.50 0.64 1.28
CA CYS A 375 -17.42 -0.28 0.90
C CYS A 375 -17.71 -0.84 -0.49
N ASP A 376 -16.91 -0.45 -1.49
CA ASP A 376 -17.18 -0.78 -2.89
C ASP A 376 -17.04 -2.28 -3.18
N ASN A 377 -18.15 -2.91 -3.59
CA ASN A 377 -18.26 -4.34 -3.93
C ASN A 377 -17.81 -5.32 -2.85
N CYS A 378 -17.77 -4.88 -1.59
CA CYS A 378 -17.48 -5.72 -0.42
C CYS A 378 -18.62 -6.71 -0.17
N LEU A 379 -18.35 -7.75 0.63
CA LEU A 379 -19.33 -8.75 1.03
C LEU A 379 -19.92 -8.48 2.44
N GLY A 380 -19.23 -7.68 3.25
CA GLY A 380 -19.51 -7.48 4.68
C GLY A 380 -18.83 -8.54 5.55
N GLU A 381 -17.66 -9.02 5.14
CA GLU A 381 -16.88 -10.06 5.81
C GLU A 381 -15.48 -9.55 6.16
N LEU A 382 -14.85 -10.11 7.20
CA LEU A 382 -13.51 -9.68 7.65
C LEU A 382 -12.48 -9.70 6.50
N GLN A 383 -12.63 -10.66 5.58
CA GLN A 383 -11.80 -10.83 4.39
C GLN A 383 -11.87 -9.66 3.40
N ASP A 384 -12.89 -8.79 3.45
CA ASP A 384 -12.93 -7.63 2.55
C ASP A 384 -11.67 -6.77 2.69
N VAL A 385 -11.09 -6.68 3.90
CA VAL A 385 -9.82 -5.98 4.17
C VAL A 385 -8.66 -6.63 3.42
N SER A 386 -8.44 -7.95 3.59
CA SER A 386 -7.35 -8.64 2.89
C SER A 386 -7.56 -8.68 1.38
N ASN A 387 -8.78 -8.96 0.94
CA ASN A 387 -9.14 -9.03 -0.47
C ASN A 387 -8.83 -7.70 -1.16
N ARG A 388 -9.10 -6.57 -0.49
CA ARG A 388 -8.79 -5.27 -1.07
C ARG A 388 -7.29 -5.02 -1.17
N ILE A 389 -6.51 -5.38 -0.15
CA ILE A 389 -5.05 -5.28 -0.21
C ILE A 389 -4.51 -6.15 -1.37
N ASP A 390 -5.01 -7.38 -1.51
CA ASP A 390 -4.64 -8.30 -2.58
C ASP A 390 -5.07 -7.79 -3.97
N ASP A 391 -6.20 -7.10 -4.07
CA ASP A 391 -6.67 -6.44 -5.29
C ASP A 391 -5.70 -5.30 -5.68
N LEU A 392 -5.36 -4.40 -4.74
CA LEU A 392 -4.41 -3.32 -4.99
C LEU A 392 -3.03 -3.86 -5.42
N ALA A 393 -2.50 -4.88 -4.73
CA ALA A 393 -1.24 -5.52 -5.08
C ALA A 393 -1.27 -6.08 -6.53
N ARG A 394 -2.34 -6.78 -6.87
CA ARG A 394 -2.55 -7.35 -8.21
C ARG A 394 -2.68 -6.28 -9.30
N TYR A 395 -3.33 -5.16 -9.01
CA TYR A 395 -3.39 -4.06 -9.97
C TYR A 395 -2.02 -3.43 -10.21
N GLN A 396 -1.17 -3.33 -9.19
CA GLN A 396 0.22 -2.90 -9.38
C GLN A 396 1.00 -3.88 -10.26
N GLU A 397 0.81 -5.19 -10.10
CA GLU A 397 1.40 -6.21 -10.99
C GLU A 397 0.91 -6.05 -12.44
N TYR A 398 -0.37 -5.74 -12.65
CA TYR A 398 -0.91 -5.49 -14.00
C TYR A 398 -0.25 -4.29 -14.68
N LEU A 399 0.06 -3.24 -13.92
CA LEU A 399 0.77 -2.07 -14.43
C LEU A 399 2.25 -2.35 -14.70
N GLY A 400 2.81 -3.41 -14.12
CA GLY A 400 4.21 -3.79 -14.30
C GLY A 400 5.19 -2.78 -13.72
N GLN A 401 4.75 -1.90 -12.83
CA GLN A 401 5.62 -0.91 -12.18
C GLN A 401 6.16 -1.49 -10.87
N SER A 402 7.24 -0.90 -10.35
CA SER A 402 7.69 -1.19 -8.98
C SER A 402 6.52 -0.99 -8.01
N PRO A 403 6.20 -2.00 -7.18
CA PRO A 403 5.02 -1.95 -6.34
C PRO A 403 5.20 -0.93 -5.23
N LYS A 404 4.21 -0.06 -5.06
CA LYS A 404 4.11 0.85 -3.94
C LYS A 404 3.69 0.08 -2.70
N PRO A 405 4.24 0.39 -1.52
CA PRO A 405 3.75 -0.15 -0.27
C PRO A 405 2.27 0.14 -0.08
N ILE A 406 1.56 -0.78 0.57
CA ILE A 406 0.16 -0.61 0.94
C ILE A 406 0.09 -0.43 2.45
N TRP A 407 -0.69 0.52 2.92
CA TRP A 407 -1.11 0.67 4.31
C TRP A 407 -2.58 0.29 4.41
N ALA A 408 -3.02 -0.17 5.56
CA ALA A 408 -4.43 -0.41 5.80
C ALA A 408 -5.04 0.73 6.62
N VAL A 409 -6.31 0.99 6.36
CA VAL A 409 -7.19 1.86 7.13
C VAL A 409 -8.32 1.00 7.68
N PRO A 410 -8.11 0.24 8.78
CA PRO A 410 -9.16 -0.63 9.29
C PRO A 410 -10.24 0.14 10.05
N GLN A 411 -11.44 -0.45 10.09
CA GLN A 411 -12.58 0.08 10.82
C GLN A 411 -12.34 0.06 12.33
N SER A 412 -12.43 1.23 12.98
CA SER A 412 -12.39 1.34 14.45
C SER A 412 -13.12 2.61 14.93
N PHE A 413 -14.19 3.01 14.26
CA PHE A 413 -15.00 4.20 14.56
C PHE A 413 -16.33 3.88 15.24
N ASP A 414 -17.03 4.94 15.65
CA ASP A 414 -18.40 4.94 16.17
C ASP A 414 -19.26 5.97 15.41
N GLY A 415 -20.53 5.64 15.14
CA GLY A 415 -21.55 6.62 14.74
C GLY A 415 -21.64 6.99 13.25
N GLU A 416 -21.06 6.20 12.35
CA GLU A 416 -21.12 6.43 10.90
C GLU A 416 -22.37 5.78 10.25
N GLN A 417 -22.94 6.43 9.24
CA GLN A 417 -24.31 6.13 8.74
C GLN A 417 -24.45 4.90 7.82
N TYR A 418 -23.35 4.27 7.40
CA TYR A 418 -23.40 3.06 6.56
C TYR A 418 -23.41 1.76 7.37
N TRP A 419 -23.03 1.81 8.64
CA TRP A 419 -22.80 0.63 9.47
C TRP A 419 -23.77 0.58 10.66
N ASP A 420 -24.42 -0.57 10.86
CA ASP A 420 -25.43 -0.78 11.91
C ASP A 420 -24.84 -0.93 13.32
N ARG A 421 -23.54 -1.21 13.41
CA ARG A 421 -22.83 -1.44 14.66
C ARG A 421 -21.34 -1.13 14.50
N ASN A 422 -20.71 -0.93 15.65
CA ASN A 422 -19.27 -0.80 15.75
C ASN A 422 -18.61 -2.19 15.76
N PRO A 423 -17.31 -2.27 15.42
CA PRO A 423 -16.56 -3.49 15.60
C PRO A 423 -16.39 -3.84 17.08
N THR A 424 -16.19 -5.13 17.36
CA THR A 424 -15.69 -5.62 18.64
C THR A 424 -14.18 -5.44 18.72
N GLU A 425 -13.61 -5.59 19.91
CA GLU A 425 -12.15 -5.55 20.11
C GLU A 425 -11.45 -6.62 19.26
N ASP A 426 -11.95 -7.86 19.29
CA ASP A 426 -11.43 -8.98 18.51
C ASP A 426 -11.48 -8.71 17.01
N GLU A 427 -12.59 -8.16 16.50
CA GLU A 427 -12.72 -7.81 15.08
C GLU A 427 -11.67 -6.77 14.66
N THR A 428 -11.39 -5.76 15.49
CA THR A 428 -10.31 -4.79 15.19
C THR A 428 -8.93 -5.45 15.16
N TRP A 429 -8.64 -6.37 16.08
CA TRP A 429 -7.37 -7.10 16.08
C TRP A 429 -7.21 -8.01 14.86
N VAL A 430 -8.29 -8.68 14.46
CA VAL A 430 -8.34 -9.49 13.25
C VAL A 430 -8.05 -8.63 12.03
N MET A 431 -8.77 -7.53 11.81
CA MET A 431 -8.55 -6.68 10.63
C MET A 431 -7.10 -6.17 10.57
N ASN A 432 -6.54 -5.68 11.68
CA ASN A 432 -5.16 -5.19 11.71
C ASN A 432 -4.13 -6.28 11.35
N GLN A 433 -4.24 -7.50 11.90
CA GLN A 433 -3.29 -8.57 11.60
C GLN A 433 -3.51 -9.19 10.23
N LEU A 434 -4.75 -9.28 9.79
CA LEU A 434 -5.10 -9.72 8.45
C LEU A 434 -4.46 -8.79 7.41
N SER A 435 -4.52 -7.47 7.62
CA SER A 435 -3.82 -6.52 6.76
C SER A 435 -2.31 -6.80 6.69
N LEU A 436 -1.65 -7.06 7.82
CA LEU A 436 -0.21 -7.35 7.86
C LEU A 436 0.12 -8.67 7.15
N ASN A 437 -0.67 -9.72 7.35
CA ASN A 437 -0.50 -11.02 6.69
C ASN A 437 -0.56 -10.89 5.16
N HIS A 438 -1.37 -9.96 4.66
CA HIS A 438 -1.53 -9.66 3.24
C HIS A 438 -0.59 -8.55 2.73
N GLY A 439 0.42 -8.17 3.50
CA GLY A 439 1.50 -7.30 3.04
C GLY A 439 1.31 -5.82 3.31
N ALA A 440 0.30 -5.40 4.08
CA ALA A 440 0.24 -4.03 4.57
C ALA A 440 1.46 -3.71 5.45
N LYS A 441 1.98 -2.48 5.33
CA LYS A 441 3.23 -2.03 5.97
C LYS A 441 3.01 -1.04 7.11
N SER A 442 1.76 -0.62 7.33
CA SER A 442 1.33 0.27 8.41
C SER A 442 -0.19 0.24 8.53
N ILE A 443 -0.69 0.66 9.69
CA ILE A 443 -2.10 0.66 10.08
C ILE A 443 -2.51 2.06 10.54
N MET A 444 -3.51 2.65 9.88
CA MET A 444 -4.06 3.95 10.24
C MET A 444 -5.58 3.86 10.33
N MET A 445 -6.12 3.52 11.49
CA MET A 445 -7.54 3.25 11.66
C MET A 445 -8.40 4.52 11.52
N TRP A 446 -9.60 4.38 10.96
CA TRP A 446 -10.63 5.42 10.98
C TRP A 446 -11.58 5.15 12.17
N THR A 447 -11.89 6.09 13.07
CA THR A 447 -11.26 7.39 13.32
C THR A 447 -11.34 7.70 14.83
N PHE A 448 -10.53 8.65 15.30
CA PHE A 448 -10.39 9.02 16.70
C PHE A 448 -10.95 10.43 16.97
N PRO A 449 -11.63 10.71 18.09
CA PRO A 449 -12.00 9.78 19.16
C PRO A 449 -12.94 8.67 18.71
N THR A 450 -12.69 7.47 19.22
CA THR A 450 -13.57 6.31 19.13
C THR A 450 -14.02 5.92 20.54
N LEU A 451 -14.75 4.81 20.67
CA LEU A 451 -15.09 4.25 21.98
C LEU A 451 -13.81 3.88 22.77
N ASP A 452 -13.78 4.22 24.06
CA ASP A 452 -12.60 4.03 24.93
C ASP A 452 -12.05 2.58 24.90
N HIS A 453 -12.93 1.60 24.78
CA HIS A 453 -12.54 0.20 24.75
C HIS A 453 -11.86 -0.19 23.43
N LEU A 454 -12.31 0.35 22.28
CA LEU A 454 -11.64 0.18 20.98
C LEU A 454 -10.28 0.90 20.95
N ALA A 455 -10.23 2.12 21.49
CA ALA A 455 -8.98 2.88 21.64
C ALA A 455 -7.98 2.15 22.56
N THR A 456 -8.44 1.46 23.59
CA THR A 456 -7.58 0.69 24.50
C THR A 456 -7.14 -0.63 23.86
N ALA A 457 -8.03 -1.35 23.19
CA ALA A 457 -7.74 -2.61 22.52
C ALA A 457 -6.67 -2.44 21.43
N ASN A 458 -6.81 -1.42 20.58
CA ASN A 458 -5.84 -1.14 19.52
C ASN A 458 -4.52 -0.59 20.06
N SER A 459 -4.54 0.12 21.19
CA SER A 459 -3.32 0.54 21.91
C SER A 459 -2.49 -0.66 22.38
N LEU A 460 -3.13 -1.72 22.88
CA LEU A 460 -2.44 -2.95 23.31
C LEU A 460 -1.71 -3.60 22.14
N GLN A 461 -2.38 -3.73 20.99
CA GLN A 461 -1.79 -4.35 19.80
C GLN A 461 -0.67 -3.49 19.20
N SER A 462 -0.87 -2.17 19.12
CA SER A 462 0.13 -1.21 18.65
C SER A 462 1.44 -1.30 19.44
N LYS A 463 1.36 -1.39 20.78
CA LYS A 463 2.53 -1.51 21.67
C LYS A 463 3.34 -2.79 21.46
N VAL A 464 2.75 -3.82 20.86
CA VAL A 464 3.44 -5.06 20.49
C VAL A 464 4.03 -4.94 19.09
N ILE A 465 3.21 -4.57 18.10
CA ILE A 465 3.59 -4.55 16.68
C ILE A 465 4.70 -3.53 16.39
N THR A 466 4.67 -2.39 17.08
CA THR A 466 5.60 -1.27 16.83
C THR A 466 6.90 -1.36 17.64
N LYS A 467 7.20 -2.52 18.24
CA LYS A 467 8.39 -2.74 19.06
C LYS A 467 9.15 -3.99 18.62
N SER A 468 10.48 -3.93 18.72
CA SER A 468 11.34 -5.10 18.54
C SER A 468 11.01 -6.19 19.57
N PRO A 469 11.06 -7.47 19.19
CA PRO A 469 11.49 -7.99 17.89
C PRO A 469 10.40 -8.04 16.80
N VAL A 470 9.12 -7.80 17.14
CA VAL A 470 8.00 -7.91 16.17
C VAL A 470 8.16 -6.90 15.03
N LEU A 471 8.47 -5.64 15.34
CA LEU A 471 8.72 -4.59 14.34
C LEU A 471 9.80 -5.01 13.33
N ASP A 472 10.92 -5.53 13.82
CA ASP A 472 12.07 -5.90 12.98
C ASP A 472 11.73 -7.07 12.05
N LEU A 473 10.92 -8.04 12.52
CA LEU A 473 10.47 -9.17 11.72
C LEU A 473 9.47 -8.74 10.63
N LEU A 474 8.49 -7.90 10.97
CA LEU A 474 7.48 -7.40 10.03
C LEU A 474 8.05 -6.49 8.94
N THR A 475 9.11 -5.73 9.27
CA THR A 475 9.74 -4.78 8.34
C THR A 475 10.97 -5.35 7.63
N GLY A 476 11.55 -6.46 8.11
CA GLY A 476 12.77 -7.03 7.56
C GLY A 476 12.58 -7.92 6.33
N THR A 477 11.35 -8.37 6.05
CA THR A 477 11.00 -9.18 4.86
C THR A 477 9.51 -9.05 4.50
N GLN A 478 9.11 -9.59 3.35
CA GLN A 478 7.71 -9.73 2.95
C GLN A 478 7.05 -10.93 3.63
N PRO A 479 5.73 -10.85 3.96
CA PRO A 479 5.01 -12.02 4.49
C PRO A 479 5.01 -13.17 3.49
N GLN A 480 5.07 -14.38 4.01
CA GLN A 480 4.88 -15.60 3.24
C GLN A 480 3.61 -16.31 3.74
N PRO A 481 2.60 -16.51 2.88
CA PRO A 481 1.35 -17.16 3.29
C PRO A 481 1.56 -18.66 3.52
N LEU A 482 0.83 -19.22 4.47
CA LEU A 482 0.77 -20.64 4.80
C LEU A 482 -0.65 -21.15 4.64
N SER A 483 -0.94 -21.89 3.58
CA SER A 483 -2.23 -22.54 3.41
C SER A 483 -2.42 -23.68 4.42
N ILE A 484 -3.55 -23.68 5.14
CA ILE A 484 -3.88 -24.71 6.13
C ILE A 484 -5.03 -25.58 5.60
N PRO A 485 -4.75 -26.77 5.02
CA PRO A 485 -5.78 -27.61 4.43
C PRO A 485 -6.89 -27.96 5.43
N GLY A 486 -8.15 -27.75 5.02
CA GLY A 486 -9.32 -28.01 5.86
C GLY A 486 -9.70 -26.87 6.83
N HIS A 487 -8.95 -25.77 6.84
CA HIS A 487 -9.20 -24.61 7.69
C HIS A 487 -9.21 -23.32 6.85
N GLN A 488 -10.22 -23.13 5.99
CA GLN A 488 -10.25 -21.96 5.07
C GLN A 488 -10.39 -20.61 5.77
N LEU A 489 -10.88 -20.59 7.01
CA LEU A 489 -11.01 -19.37 7.82
C LEU A 489 -9.79 -19.12 8.72
N LEU A 490 -8.72 -19.90 8.59
CA LEU A 490 -7.48 -19.68 9.31
C LEU A 490 -6.47 -19.04 8.35
N ASP A 491 -6.26 -17.74 8.52
CA ASP A 491 -5.26 -17.00 7.77
C ASP A 491 -3.93 -17.01 8.53
N VAL A 492 -2.87 -17.47 7.87
CA VAL A 492 -1.56 -17.66 8.49
C VAL A 492 -0.48 -17.13 7.55
N ALA A 493 0.37 -16.25 8.06
CA ALA A 493 1.56 -15.77 7.37
C ALA A 493 2.79 -15.84 8.28
N TYR A 494 3.97 -15.88 7.68
CA TYR A 494 5.22 -15.84 8.42
C TYR A 494 6.27 -14.93 7.78
N TRP A 495 7.20 -14.48 8.62
CA TRP A 495 8.36 -13.67 8.25
C TRP A 495 9.60 -14.34 8.81
N ILE A 496 10.66 -14.46 8.02
CA ILE A 496 11.96 -14.96 8.47
C ILE A 496 13.00 -13.86 8.34
N VAL A 497 13.63 -13.49 9.46
CA VAL A 497 14.76 -12.56 9.49
C VAL A 497 15.87 -13.16 10.33
N GLY A 498 17.02 -13.41 9.70
CA GLY A 498 18.15 -14.06 10.37
C GLY A 498 17.79 -15.47 10.86
N ASN A 499 17.89 -15.69 12.17
CA ASN A 499 17.60 -16.97 12.82
C ASN A 499 16.26 -16.99 13.58
N GLN A 500 15.37 -16.04 13.29
CA GLN A 500 14.05 -15.98 13.89
C GLN A 500 12.96 -15.96 12.82
N ALA A 501 11.82 -16.57 13.15
CA ALA A 501 10.60 -16.44 12.39
C ALA A 501 9.48 -15.85 13.24
N LEU A 502 8.69 -14.93 12.69
CA LEU A 502 7.39 -14.55 13.22
C LEU A 502 6.31 -15.31 12.46
N VAL A 503 5.40 -15.97 13.17
CA VAL A 503 4.18 -16.56 12.60
C VAL A 503 2.98 -15.79 13.14
N SER A 504 2.20 -15.18 12.24
CA SER A 504 0.94 -14.52 12.54
C SER A 504 -0.21 -15.45 12.17
N ILE A 505 -1.14 -15.64 13.10
CA ILE A 505 -2.26 -16.57 12.97
C ILE A 505 -3.54 -15.80 13.27
N VAL A 506 -4.49 -15.84 12.35
CA VAL A 506 -5.75 -15.10 12.42
C VAL A 506 -6.90 -16.07 12.14
N ASN A 507 -7.74 -16.33 13.14
CA ASN A 507 -8.99 -17.06 12.96
C ASN A 507 -10.08 -16.09 12.55
N LEU A 508 -10.69 -16.30 11.39
CA LEU A 508 -11.79 -15.50 10.85
C LEU A 508 -13.16 -16.08 11.25
N ASP A 509 -13.18 -17.25 11.88
CA ASP A 509 -14.42 -17.88 12.32
C ASP A 509 -14.97 -17.21 13.59
N TYR A 510 -16.27 -16.92 13.60
CA TYR A 510 -17.00 -16.43 14.77
C TYR A 510 -17.43 -17.56 15.72
N ALA A 511 -17.18 -18.81 15.35
CA ALA A 511 -17.33 -19.97 16.21
C ALA A 511 -15.98 -20.39 16.79
N GLU A 512 -15.99 -20.75 18.09
CA GLU A 512 -14.87 -21.47 18.68
C GLU A 512 -14.85 -22.93 18.18
N THR A 513 -13.66 -23.52 18.11
CA THR A 513 -13.47 -24.94 17.85
C THR A 513 -12.80 -25.60 19.03
N SER A 514 -13.23 -26.80 19.38
CA SER A 514 -12.55 -27.65 20.36
C SER A 514 -11.57 -28.64 19.73
N SER A 515 -11.51 -28.68 18.39
CA SER A 515 -10.65 -29.61 17.64
C SER A 515 -9.18 -29.18 17.72
N GLU A 516 -8.26 -30.14 17.60
CA GLU A 516 -6.84 -29.81 17.44
C GLU A 516 -6.64 -29.03 16.15
N ILE A 517 -5.94 -27.90 16.23
CA ILE A 517 -5.41 -27.17 15.08
C ILE A 517 -3.92 -27.49 14.97
N SER A 518 -3.47 -27.83 13.77
CA SER A 518 -2.07 -28.14 13.48
C SER A 518 -1.62 -27.37 12.24
N ILE A 519 -0.77 -26.38 12.44
CA ILE A 519 -0.15 -25.56 11.39
C ILE A 519 1.21 -26.17 11.08
N GLN A 520 1.32 -26.81 9.91
CA GLN A 520 2.58 -27.36 9.42
C GLN A 520 3.46 -26.22 8.90
N LEU A 521 4.66 -26.06 9.46
CA LEU A 521 5.61 -25.04 9.02
C LEU A 521 6.31 -25.49 7.74
N SER A 522 6.61 -24.52 6.86
CA SER A 522 7.39 -24.70 5.62
C SER A 522 8.91 -24.56 5.83
N PHE A 523 9.32 -24.25 7.05
CA PHE A 523 10.70 -24.07 7.49
C PHE A 523 10.90 -24.85 8.79
N ASP A 524 12.14 -25.19 9.13
CA ASP A 524 12.46 -25.89 10.36
C ASP A 524 12.46 -24.92 11.54
N ALA A 525 11.69 -25.22 12.58
CA ALA A 525 11.68 -24.46 13.84
C ALA A 525 12.26 -25.28 14.99
N ALA A 526 13.16 -24.69 15.76
CA ALA A 526 13.81 -25.33 16.91
C ALA A 526 12.98 -25.18 18.20
N ALA A 527 12.43 -23.98 18.46
CA ALA A 527 11.67 -23.69 19.67
C ALA A 527 10.72 -22.49 19.47
N ILE A 528 9.69 -22.39 20.33
CA ILE A 528 8.94 -21.14 20.51
C ILE A 528 9.78 -20.24 21.42
N SER A 529 10.23 -19.12 20.87
CA SER A 529 10.98 -18.09 21.58
C SER A 529 10.05 -17.26 22.46
N SER A 530 8.92 -16.82 21.90
CA SER A 530 7.88 -16.08 22.64
C SER A 530 6.55 -16.05 21.87
N THR A 531 5.47 -15.69 22.57
CA THR A 531 4.15 -15.40 21.97
C THR A 531 3.78 -13.95 22.33
N PRO A 532 4.30 -12.94 21.62
CA PRO A 532 4.12 -11.54 21.97
C PRO A 532 2.67 -11.05 21.88
N TRP A 533 1.80 -11.75 21.15
CA TRP A 533 0.39 -11.37 21.01
C TRP A 533 -0.54 -12.59 21.00
N GLY A 534 -1.74 -12.40 21.53
CA GLY A 534 -2.77 -13.43 21.67
C GLY A 534 -2.69 -14.20 22.98
N SER A 535 -3.80 -14.82 23.37
CA SER A 535 -3.89 -15.65 24.58
C SER A 535 -3.81 -17.17 24.30
N VAL A 536 -3.56 -17.55 23.04
CA VAL A 536 -3.56 -18.94 22.59
C VAL A 536 -2.22 -19.60 22.96
N ASP A 537 -2.27 -20.72 23.69
CA ASP A 537 -1.08 -21.45 24.16
C ASP A 537 -0.56 -22.44 23.10
N TRP A 538 0.02 -21.89 22.04
CA TRP A 538 0.63 -22.67 20.96
C TRP A 538 1.79 -23.54 21.46
N LYS A 539 1.86 -24.78 20.98
CA LYS A 539 2.97 -25.72 21.22
C LYS A 539 3.65 -26.09 19.92
N LEU A 540 4.97 -26.11 19.91
CA LEU A 540 5.75 -26.67 18.82
C LEU A 540 5.92 -28.18 19.05
N SER A 541 5.44 -29.00 18.13
CA SER A 541 5.57 -30.46 18.19
C SER A 541 6.05 -30.99 16.84
N GLY A 542 7.31 -31.42 16.79
CA GLY A 542 7.97 -31.66 15.51
C GLY A 542 8.13 -30.33 14.78
N ASN A 543 7.72 -30.27 13.51
CA ASN A 543 7.77 -29.04 12.72
C ASN A 543 6.38 -28.39 12.54
N ALA A 544 5.53 -28.45 13.56
CA ALA A 544 4.17 -27.91 13.50
C ALA A 544 3.81 -27.16 14.78
N LEU A 545 3.14 -26.02 14.61
CA LEU A 545 2.46 -25.31 15.69
C LEU A 545 1.09 -25.94 15.93
N LYS A 546 0.85 -26.34 17.18
CA LYS A 546 -0.36 -27.06 17.58
C LYS A 546 -1.05 -26.38 18.75
N VAL A 547 -2.37 -26.43 18.74
CA VAL A 547 -3.21 -26.05 19.89
C VAL A 547 -4.46 -26.92 19.95
N GLN A 548 -4.92 -27.22 21.17
CA GLN A 548 -6.20 -27.88 21.38
C GLN A 548 -7.31 -26.83 21.47
N GLY A 549 -8.09 -26.70 20.40
CA GLY A 549 -9.13 -25.70 20.29
C GLY A 549 -8.60 -24.29 20.01
N LEU A 550 -9.46 -23.47 19.42
CA LEU A 550 -9.17 -22.11 19.04
C LEU A 550 -10.44 -21.28 19.22
N ASN A 551 -10.35 -20.16 19.93
CA ASN A 551 -11.49 -19.29 20.15
C ASN A 551 -11.94 -18.63 18.84
N ALA A 552 -13.21 -18.25 18.79
CA ALA A 552 -13.73 -17.35 17.76
C ALA A 552 -12.83 -16.11 17.65
N THR A 553 -12.57 -15.66 16.42
CA THR A 553 -11.80 -14.44 16.12
C THR A 553 -10.42 -14.34 16.79
N ALA A 554 -9.86 -15.47 17.21
CA ALA A 554 -8.58 -15.52 17.90
C ALA A 554 -7.44 -15.08 16.98
N THR A 555 -6.57 -14.22 17.49
CA THR A 555 -5.35 -13.82 16.81
C THR A 555 -4.12 -14.17 17.65
N SER A 556 -2.99 -14.42 17.00
CA SER A 556 -1.72 -14.71 17.68
C SER A 556 -0.53 -14.23 16.86
N LEU A 557 0.52 -13.82 17.56
CA LEU A 557 1.87 -13.65 17.02
C LEU A 557 2.78 -14.60 17.80
N VAL A 558 3.44 -15.53 17.11
CA VAL A 558 4.35 -16.51 17.70
C VAL A 558 5.73 -16.34 17.09
N ILE A 559 6.75 -16.11 17.91
CA ILE A 559 8.14 -16.02 17.47
C ILE A 559 8.84 -17.34 17.71
N LEU A 560 9.47 -17.86 16.67
CA LEU A 560 10.20 -19.12 16.64
C LEU A 560 11.69 -18.86 16.44
N ASP A 561 12.51 -19.64 17.14
CA ASP A 561 13.93 -19.76 16.82
C ASP A 561 14.11 -20.85 15.76
N LEU A 562 14.95 -20.59 14.75
CA LEU A 562 15.21 -21.48 13.61
C LEU A 562 16.41 -22.39 13.84
#